data_AF-A0A5C6EQX1-F1
#
_entry.id   AF-A0A5C6EQX1-F1
#
_cell.length_a   1.000
_cell.length_b   1.000
_cell.length_c   1.000
_cell.angle_alpha   90.00
_cell.angle_beta   90.00
_cell.angle_gamma   90.00
#
_symmetry.space_group_name_H-M   'P 1'
#
loop_
_entity.id
_entity.type
_entity.pdbx_description
1 polymer ?
#
loop_
_entity_poly.entity_id
_entity_poly.type
_entity_poly.pdbx_seq_one_letter_code
_entity_poly.pdbx_strand_id
1 'polypeptide(L)'
;MAIKIDIWYRLRDADSDGHLSLTPESYFDPVDTHETYEQDGIPRFNFTWQYLDVPRDRLLWSIERRAGTEDDATFSTQYFDGGRTTVNHRSDPNGYEELIHAFDFGGTYFTVRSFKQPDGRWVAHMATHANRETDAELYAFPADTFSLAESLSLKLAAIAAQD
;
A
#
# COMPACT_ATOMS: atom_id res chain seq x y z
N MET A 1 20.19 -6.79 -14.92
CA MET A 1 20.00 -7.86 -13.89
C MET A 1 18.61 -8.42 -14.15
N ALA A 2 18.36 -9.73 -14.01
CA ALA A 2 17.02 -10.25 -14.30
C ALA A 2 16.02 -9.77 -13.24
N ILE A 3 14.90 -9.19 -13.67
CA ILE A 3 13.80 -8.77 -12.79
C ILE A 3 13.22 -10.00 -12.07
N LYS A 4 12.95 -9.86 -10.78
CA LYS A 4 12.28 -10.86 -9.95
C LYS A 4 11.15 -10.22 -9.17
N ILE A 5 9.97 -10.82 -9.28
CA ILE A 5 8.74 -10.35 -8.64
C ILE A 5 8.10 -11.57 -7.97
N ASP A 6 8.11 -11.57 -6.65
CA ASP A 6 7.62 -12.69 -5.84
C ASP A 6 6.59 -12.18 -4.84
N ILE A 7 5.48 -12.89 -4.71
CA ILE A 7 4.43 -12.63 -3.73
C ILE A 7 4.28 -13.85 -2.84
N TRP A 8 4.53 -13.69 -1.54
CA TRP A 8 4.16 -14.65 -0.51
C TRP A 8 2.87 -14.19 0.16
N TYR A 9 2.01 -15.12 0.55
CA TYR A 9 0.75 -14.77 1.22
C TYR A 9 0.27 -15.87 2.14
N ARG A 10 -0.60 -15.51 3.08
CA ARG A 10 -1.31 -16.47 3.95
C ARG A 10 -2.80 -16.18 3.94
N LEU A 11 -3.59 -17.24 3.80
CA LEU A 11 -5.03 -17.18 4.01
C LEU A 11 -5.36 -17.37 5.49
N ARG A 12 -6.46 -16.78 5.96
CA ARG A 12 -6.91 -16.85 7.38
C ARG A 12 -7.16 -18.28 7.85
N ASP A 13 -7.59 -19.13 6.94
CA ASP A 13 -8.06 -20.50 7.14
C ASP A 13 -7.08 -21.54 6.58
N ALA A 14 -5.85 -21.14 6.25
CA ALA A 14 -4.80 -22.03 5.77
C ALA A 14 -3.69 -22.23 6.80
N ASP A 15 -3.18 -23.46 6.89
CA ASP A 15 -2.06 -23.83 7.77
C ASP A 15 -0.68 -23.59 7.13
N SER A 16 -0.66 -23.15 5.87
CA SER A 16 0.58 -22.92 5.10
C SER A 16 0.52 -21.65 4.27
N ASP A 17 1.70 -21.16 3.89
CA ASP A 17 1.86 -20.01 3.01
C ASP A 17 1.72 -20.40 1.55
N GLY A 18 1.14 -19.51 0.76
CA GLY A 18 1.19 -19.52 -0.68
C GLY A 18 2.36 -18.69 -1.21
N HIS A 19 2.77 -19.00 -2.43
CA HIS A 19 3.81 -18.26 -3.16
C HIS A 19 3.42 -18.15 -4.64
N LEU A 20 3.67 -16.98 -5.22
CA LEU A 20 3.45 -16.68 -6.62
C LEU A 20 4.66 -15.91 -7.15
N SER A 21 5.32 -16.43 -8.19
CA SER A 21 6.32 -15.68 -8.95
C SER A 21 5.67 -15.11 -10.22
N LEU A 22 5.89 -13.83 -10.48
CA LEU A 22 5.35 -13.14 -11.65
C LEU A 22 6.46 -12.85 -12.66
N THR A 23 6.10 -12.95 -13.94
CA THR A 23 6.91 -12.39 -15.02
C THR A 23 6.72 -10.87 -15.07
N PRO A 24 7.69 -10.09 -15.60
CA PRO A 24 7.51 -8.66 -15.81
C PRO A 24 6.22 -8.35 -16.58
N GLU A 25 5.92 -9.13 -17.62
CA GLU A 25 4.74 -8.96 -18.48
C GLU A 25 3.43 -9.30 -17.77
N SER A 26 3.45 -10.01 -16.64
CA SER A 26 2.26 -10.26 -15.83
C SER A 26 2.04 -9.20 -14.75
N TYR A 27 3.10 -8.50 -14.36
CA TYR A 27 3.07 -7.52 -13.28
C TYR A 27 2.95 -6.08 -13.79
N PHE A 28 3.67 -5.71 -14.84
CA PHE A 28 3.72 -4.34 -15.38
C PHE A 28 2.81 -4.14 -16.59
N ASP A 29 2.34 -2.91 -16.79
CA ASP A 29 1.73 -2.48 -18.05
C ASP A 29 2.71 -2.65 -19.23
N PRO A 30 2.24 -2.89 -20.46
CA PRO A 30 3.13 -2.97 -21.62
C PRO A 30 3.97 -1.70 -21.78
N VAL A 31 5.28 -1.87 -22.02
CA VAL A 31 6.22 -0.77 -22.29
C VAL A 31 6.36 -0.53 -23.79
N ASP A 32 6.68 0.71 -24.18
CA ASP A 32 6.92 1.06 -25.57
C ASP A 32 8.24 0.46 -26.10
N THR A 33 8.44 0.51 -27.42
CA THR A 33 9.60 -0.11 -28.11
C THR A 33 10.96 0.44 -27.65
N HIS A 34 10.99 1.58 -26.96
CA HIS A 34 12.21 2.25 -26.47
C HIS A 34 12.33 2.25 -24.94
N GLU A 35 11.40 1.61 -24.25
CA GLU A 35 11.31 1.55 -22.80
C GLU A 35 11.71 0.15 -22.31
N THR A 36 12.02 0.06 -21.01
CA THR A 36 12.36 -1.21 -20.36
C THR A 36 11.58 -1.37 -19.07
N TYR A 37 11.25 -2.61 -18.70
CA TYR A 37 10.58 -2.86 -17.41
C TYR A 37 11.46 -2.48 -16.21
N GLU A 38 12.78 -2.54 -16.37
CA GLU A 38 13.73 -2.18 -15.34
C GLU A 38 13.65 -0.70 -14.93
N GLN A 39 13.30 0.20 -15.87
CA GLN A 39 13.33 1.65 -15.67
C GLN A 39 11.93 2.27 -15.73
N ASP A 40 11.07 1.79 -16.63
CA ASP A 40 9.83 2.45 -17.01
C ASP A 40 8.58 1.63 -16.58
N GLY A 41 8.79 0.49 -15.92
CA GLY A 41 7.71 -0.43 -15.56
C GLY A 41 6.72 0.16 -14.57
N ILE A 42 5.45 0.30 -14.98
CA ILE A 42 4.34 0.71 -14.12
C ILE A 42 3.54 -0.52 -13.69
N PRO A 43 3.39 -0.81 -12.37
CA PRO A 43 2.58 -1.94 -11.92
C PRO A 43 1.14 -1.84 -12.43
N ARG A 44 0.58 -2.94 -12.95
CA ARG A 44 -0.81 -3.01 -13.45
C ARG A 44 -1.85 -2.70 -12.38
N PHE A 45 -1.54 -3.11 -11.16
CA PHE A 45 -2.42 -2.99 -10.01
C PHE A 45 -1.73 -2.26 -8.88
N ASN A 46 -2.51 -1.45 -8.16
CA ASN A 46 -2.05 -0.68 -7.02
C ASN A 46 -1.87 -1.54 -5.76
N PHE A 47 -2.51 -2.71 -5.70
CA PHE A 47 -2.47 -3.57 -4.52
C PHE A 47 -2.05 -5.00 -4.84
N THR A 48 -1.16 -5.55 -4.02
CA THR A 48 -0.62 -6.91 -4.16
C THR A 48 -1.70 -7.99 -4.30
N TRP A 49 -2.82 -7.89 -3.56
CA TRP A 49 -3.90 -8.88 -3.61
C TRP A 49 -4.55 -9.01 -4.99
N GLN A 50 -4.48 -7.98 -5.83
CA GLN A 50 -5.08 -8.00 -7.18
C GLN A 50 -4.34 -8.93 -8.14
N TYR A 51 -3.09 -9.29 -7.84
CA TYR A 51 -2.33 -10.29 -8.59
C TYR A 51 -2.63 -11.73 -8.15
N LEU A 52 -3.36 -11.93 -7.05
CA LEU A 52 -3.62 -13.24 -6.49
C LEU A 52 -5.00 -13.76 -6.94
N ASP A 53 -5.08 -15.03 -7.28
CA ASP A 53 -6.35 -15.73 -7.55
C ASP A 53 -7.02 -16.18 -6.23
N VAL A 54 -7.10 -15.29 -5.26
CA VAL A 54 -7.78 -15.52 -3.98
C VAL A 54 -8.57 -14.28 -3.56
N PRO A 55 -9.75 -14.45 -2.94
CA PRO A 55 -10.51 -13.32 -2.42
C PRO A 55 -9.75 -12.53 -1.35
N ARG A 56 -9.80 -11.19 -1.44
CA ARG A 56 -9.13 -10.28 -0.49
C ARG A 56 -9.54 -10.51 0.97
N ASP A 57 -10.79 -10.85 1.22
CA ASP A 57 -11.33 -11.05 2.57
C ASP A 57 -10.76 -12.30 3.27
N ARG A 58 -10.28 -13.28 2.48
CA ARG A 58 -9.59 -14.48 2.98
C ARG A 58 -8.11 -14.25 3.28
N LEU A 59 -7.50 -13.17 2.82
CA LEU A 59 -6.10 -12.89 3.10
C LEU A 59 -5.92 -12.48 4.57
N LEU A 60 -4.88 -13.04 5.20
CA LEU A 60 -4.34 -12.59 6.48
C LEU A 60 -3.22 -11.57 6.24
N TRP A 61 -2.28 -11.92 5.36
CA TRP A 61 -1.19 -11.04 4.94
C TRP A 61 -0.69 -11.41 3.54
N SER A 62 0.01 -10.46 2.90
CA SER A 62 0.82 -10.68 1.70
C SER A 62 2.14 -9.92 1.81
N ILE A 63 3.18 -10.44 1.17
CA ILE A 63 4.49 -9.81 1.02
C ILE A 63 4.87 -9.89 -0.44
N GLU A 64 4.99 -8.75 -1.10
CA GLU A 64 5.52 -8.61 -2.45
C GLU A 64 6.95 -8.12 -2.39
N ARG A 65 7.85 -8.79 -3.11
CA ARG A 65 9.23 -8.36 -3.26
C ARG A 65 9.56 -8.16 -4.73
N ARG A 66 10.10 -6.99 -5.04
CA ARG A 66 10.62 -6.64 -6.36
C ARG A 66 12.13 -6.48 -6.28
N ALA A 67 12.83 -7.05 -7.25
CA ALA A 67 14.27 -6.92 -7.38
C ALA A 67 14.67 -6.81 -8.85
N GLY A 68 15.72 -6.03 -9.13
CA GLY A 68 16.25 -5.83 -10.47
C GLY A 68 15.55 -4.71 -11.26
N THR A 69 14.85 -3.81 -10.57
CA THR A 69 14.22 -2.59 -11.10
C THR A 69 14.85 -1.34 -10.48
N GLU A 70 14.59 -0.15 -11.02
CA GLU A 70 14.97 1.12 -10.38
C GLU A 70 14.29 1.29 -9.01
N ASP A 71 13.05 0.81 -8.89
CA ASP A 71 12.22 0.85 -7.67
C ASP A 71 12.16 -0.50 -6.94
N ASP A 72 13.35 -1.10 -6.71
CA ASP A 72 13.48 -2.25 -5.82
C ASP A 72 12.83 -1.94 -4.47
N ALA A 73 11.86 -2.77 -4.08
CA ALA A 73 11.04 -2.51 -2.89
C ALA A 73 10.42 -3.81 -2.37
N THR A 74 10.10 -3.79 -1.07
CA THR A 74 9.27 -4.82 -0.43
C THR A 74 7.99 -4.17 0.09
N PHE A 75 6.84 -4.72 -0.29
CA PHE A 75 5.53 -4.32 0.19
C PHE A 75 4.94 -5.43 1.04
N SER A 76 4.66 -5.17 2.30
CA SER A 76 3.98 -6.10 3.20
C SER A 76 2.62 -5.54 3.56
N THR A 77 1.56 -6.30 3.33
CA THR A 77 0.19 -5.90 3.69
C THR A 77 -0.38 -6.87 4.71
N GLN A 78 -0.91 -6.33 5.80
CA GLN A 78 -1.76 -7.07 6.74
C GLN A 78 -3.21 -6.69 6.51
N TYR A 79 -4.09 -7.68 6.50
CA TYR A 79 -5.52 -7.51 6.23
C TYR A 79 -6.32 -7.80 7.49
N PHE A 80 -7.26 -6.93 7.81
CA PHE A 80 -8.17 -7.02 8.96
C PHE A 80 -9.62 -6.83 8.50
N ASP A 81 -10.58 -7.34 9.27
CA ASP A 81 -12.02 -7.15 9.03
C ASP A 81 -12.45 -7.48 7.60
N GLY A 82 -12.04 -8.65 7.09
CA GLY A 82 -12.32 -9.06 5.71
C GLY A 82 -11.63 -8.15 4.67
N GLY A 83 -10.50 -7.54 5.04
CA GLY A 83 -9.76 -6.62 4.19
C GLY A 83 -10.33 -5.20 4.14
N ARG A 84 -11.32 -4.86 4.96
CA ARG A 84 -11.81 -3.47 5.10
C ARG A 84 -10.80 -2.56 5.78
N THR A 85 -9.97 -3.14 6.63
CA THR A 85 -8.85 -2.46 7.29
C THR A 85 -7.56 -3.11 6.83
N THR A 86 -6.55 -2.32 6.49
CA THR A 86 -5.25 -2.81 6.04
C THR A 86 -4.11 -1.98 6.59
N VAL A 87 -2.99 -2.62 6.88
CA VAL A 87 -1.71 -1.95 7.15
C VAL A 87 -0.74 -2.37 6.06
N ASN A 88 -0.32 -1.43 5.22
CA ASN A 88 0.69 -1.63 4.19
C ASN A 88 2.01 -1.08 4.70
N HIS A 89 3.10 -1.79 4.46
CA HIS A 89 4.46 -1.38 4.79
C HIS A 89 5.31 -1.48 3.52
N ARG A 90 5.84 -0.36 3.06
CA ARG A 90 6.86 -0.30 2.01
C ARG A 90 8.23 -0.11 2.65
N SER A 91 9.20 -0.88 2.19
CA SER A 91 10.61 -0.72 2.56
C SER A 91 11.49 -0.82 1.33
N ASP A 92 12.34 0.19 1.15
CA ASP A 92 13.23 0.33 0.00
C ASP A 92 14.70 0.15 0.41
N PRO A 93 15.59 -0.31 -0.49
CA PRO A 93 17.02 -0.49 -0.19
C PRO A 93 17.75 0.79 0.23
N ASN A 94 17.25 1.96 -0.15
CA ASN A 94 17.81 3.26 0.24
C ASN A 94 17.48 3.65 1.69
N GLY A 95 16.73 2.82 2.42
CA GLY A 95 16.33 3.05 3.81
C GLY A 95 15.02 3.84 3.97
N TYR A 96 14.33 4.16 2.88
CA TYR A 96 12.97 4.67 2.93
C TYR A 96 12.02 3.61 3.47
N GLU A 97 11.16 4.02 4.39
CA GLU A 97 10.12 3.20 4.98
C GLU A 97 8.83 4.01 5.07
N GLU A 98 7.72 3.39 4.66
CA GLU A 98 6.38 3.96 4.75
C GLU A 98 5.37 2.92 5.24
N LEU A 99 4.52 3.34 6.17
CA LEU A 99 3.41 2.59 6.72
C LEU A 99 2.10 3.30 6.34
N ILE A 100 1.18 2.62 5.68
CA ILE A 100 -0.14 3.12 5.34
C ILE A 100 -1.19 2.27 6.06
N HIS A 101 -1.79 2.83 7.09
CA HIS A 101 -2.95 2.24 7.75
C HIS A 101 -4.22 2.81 7.14
N ALA A 102 -5.01 1.96 6.49
CA ALA A 102 -6.30 2.29 5.94
C ALA A 102 -7.41 1.56 6.70
N PHE A 103 -8.47 2.26 7.09
CA PHE A 103 -9.60 1.67 7.81
C PHE A 103 -10.92 2.36 7.45
N ASP A 104 -11.99 1.58 7.50
CA ASP A 104 -13.37 2.03 7.24
C ASP A 104 -14.13 2.07 8.56
N PHE A 105 -14.61 3.25 8.94
CA PHE A 105 -15.40 3.48 10.13
C PHE A 105 -16.77 4.04 9.74
N GLY A 106 -17.80 3.21 9.83
CA GLY A 106 -19.17 3.64 9.56
C GLY A 106 -19.42 4.11 8.11
N GLY A 107 -18.68 3.58 7.13
CA GLY A 107 -18.77 4.00 5.73
C GLY A 107 -17.87 5.19 5.38
N THR A 108 -17.17 5.76 6.35
CA THR A 108 -16.14 6.77 6.13
C THR A 108 -14.76 6.10 6.09
N TYR A 109 -13.98 6.42 5.06
CA TYR A 109 -12.66 5.83 4.88
C TYR A 109 -11.56 6.77 5.38
N PHE A 110 -10.62 6.23 6.16
CA PHE A 110 -9.51 6.97 6.74
C PHE A 110 -8.19 6.31 6.37
N THR A 111 -7.19 7.14 6.14
CA THR A 111 -5.84 6.68 5.81
C THR A 111 -4.83 7.45 6.63
N VAL A 112 -4.01 6.74 7.40
CA VAL A 112 -2.86 7.28 8.12
C VAL A 112 -1.60 6.80 7.43
N ARG A 113 -0.82 7.73 6.91
CA ARG A 113 0.49 7.47 6.29
C ARG A 113 1.57 7.91 7.25
N SER A 114 2.47 7.01 7.61
CA SER A 114 3.63 7.30 8.44
C SER A 114 4.90 6.94 7.67
N PHE A 115 5.83 7.86 7.50
CA PHE A 115 7.08 7.57 6.81
C PHE A 115 8.29 8.10 7.57
N LYS A 116 9.42 7.46 7.33
CA LYS A 116 10.70 7.80 7.94
C LYS A 116 11.43 8.84 7.10
N GLN A 117 11.79 9.95 7.73
CA GLN A 117 12.57 11.01 7.11
C GLN A 117 14.06 10.64 7.04
N PRO A 118 14.85 11.32 6.19
CA PRO A 118 16.29 11.09 6.08
C PRO A 118 17.07 11.27 7.39
N ASP A 119 16.56 12.07 8.33
CA ASP A 119 17.15 12.28 9.66
C ASP A 119 16.78 11.18 10.68
N GLY A 120 16.00 10.18 10.25
CA GLY A 120 15.52 9.06 11.06
C GLY A 120 14.23 9.33 11.85
N ARG A 121 13.67 10.54 11.78
CA ARG A 121 12.40 10.88 12.43
C ARG A 121 11.21 10.29 11.67
N TRP A 122 10.16 9.91 12.39
CA TRP A 122 8.88 9.52 11.78
C TRP A 122 7.92 10.70 11.71
N VAL A 123 7.26 10.85 10.57
CA VAL A 123 6.16 11.81 10.36
C VAL A 123 4.91 11.02 10.00
N ALA A 124 3.76 11.48 10.48
CA ALA A 124 2.48 10.84 10.21
C ALA A 124 1.44 11.87 9.73
N HIS A 125 0.72 11.52 8.68
CA HIS A 125 -0.33 12.31 8.04
C HIS A 125 -1.63 11.52 8.03
N MET A 126 -2.76 12.20 8.25
CA MET A 126 -4.09 11.56 8.20
C MET A 126 -4.99 12.24 7.17
N ALA A 127 -5.50 11.44 6.24
CA ALA A 127 -6.53 11.84 5.30
C ALA A 127 -7.85 11.13 5.57
N THR A 128 -8.94 11.77 5.16
CA THR A 128 -10.31 11.25 5.25
C THR A 128 -10.91 11.35 3.87
N HIS A 129 -11.56 10.29 3.43
CA HIS A 129 -12.08 10.16 2.07
C HIS A 129 -13.59 9.92 2.15
N ALA A 130 -14.35 10.64 1.32
CA ALA A 130 -15.81 10.52 1.28
C ALA A 130 -16.26 9.19 0.66
N ASN A 131 -15.43 8.58 -0.19
CA ASN A 131 -15.70 7.31 -0.85
C ASN A 131 -14.46 6.41 -0.80
N ARG A 132 -14.69 5.09 -0.69
CA ARG A 132 -13.64 4.06 -0.79
C ARG A 132 -13.08 3.91 -2.21
N GLU A 133 -13.80 4.37 -3.23
CA GLU A 133 -13.45 4.12 -4.64
C GLU A 133 -12.41 5.09 -5.23
N THR A 134 -12.03 6.17 -4.54
CA THR A 134 -10.88 7.01 -4.92
C THR A 134 -9.59 6.50 -4.26
N ASP A 135 -9.35 5.19 -4.32
CA ASP A 135 -8.15 4.53 -3.80
C ASP A 135 -6.85 4.95 -4.53
N ALA A 136 -6.95 5.57 -5.72
CA ALA A 136 -5.82 6.15 -6.44
C ALA A 136 -5.19 7.36 -5.69
N GLU A 137 -5.94 8.02 -4.80
CA GLU A 137 -5.45 9.18 -4.05
C GLU A 137 -4.63 8.82 -2.81
N LEU A 138 -4.69 7.57 -2.34
CA LEU A 138 -3.90 7.10 -1.20
C LEU A 138 -2.40 7.34 -1.39
N TYR A 139 -1.91 7.18 -2.61
CA TYR A 139 -0.49 7.27 -2.95
C TYR A 139 -0.08 8.65 -3.48
N ALA A 140 -1.03 9.53 -3.83
CA ALA A 140 -0.78 10.78 -4.54
C ALA A 140 -0.68 12.05 -3.64
N PHE A 141 -0.37 11.91 -2.34
CA PHE A 141 -0.17 13.08 -1.48
C PHE A 141 1.26 13.64 -1.59
N PRO A 142 1.45 14.95 -1.87
CA PRO A 142 2.72 15.62 -1.64
C PRO A 142 3.01 15.66 -0.13
N ALA A 143 4.30 15.64 0.24
CA ALA A 143 4.82 15.60 1.61
C ALA A 143 4.44 16.81 2.51
N ASP A 144 3.57 17.69 2.01
CA ASP A 144 3.30 19.00 2.56
C ASP A 144 1.86 19.05 3.09
N THR A 145 1.53 18.41 4.22
CA THR A 145 0.35 18.84 5.00
C THR A 145 0.21 18.23 6.41
N PHE A 146 0.25 19.12 7.41
CA PHE A 146 -0.21 19.05 8.81
C PHE A 146 0.28 17.92 9.74
N SER A 147 0.58 18.32 10.98
CA SER A 147 0.81 17.38 12.07
C SER A 147 -0.47 16.57 12.35
N LEU A 148 -0.30 15.28 12.62
CA LEU A 148 -1.39 14.34 12.95
C LEU A 148 -2.33 14.91 14.03
N ALA A 149 -1.78 15.60 15.04
CA ALA A 149 -2.51 16.13 16.18
C ALA A 149 -3.50 17.25 15.81
N GLU A 150 -3.11 18.16 14.92
CA GLU A 150 -3.96 19.28 14.50
C GLU A 150 -5.09 18.78 13.58
N SER A 151 -4.78 17.86 12.67
CA SER A 151 -5.75 17.27 11.74
C SER A 151 -6.80 16.41 12.45
N LEU A 152 -6.39 15.62 13.47
CA LEU A 152 -7.32 14.81 14.26
C LEU A 152 -8.26 15.70 15.09
N SER A 153 -7.72 16.74 15.72
CA SER A 153 -8.49 17.63 16.61
C SER A 153 -9.53 18.44 15.83
N LEU A 154 -9.17 18.99 14.68
CA LEU A 154 -10.09 19.75 13.82
C LEU A 154 -11.21 18.86 13.24
N LYS A 155 -10.88 17.62 12.84
CA LYS A 155 -11.87 16.71 12.25
C LYS A 155 -12.80 16.09 13.28
N LEU A 156 -12.31 15.72 14.47
CA LEU A 156 -13.15 15.25 15.56
C LEU A 156 -14.10 16.35 16.05
N ALA A 157 -13.63 17.61 16.10
CA ALA A 157 -14.48 18.76 16.43
C ALA A 157 -15.59 18.98 15.39
N ALA A 158 -15.32 18.75 14.10
CA ALA A 158 -16.33 18.88 13.04
C ALA A 158 -17.39 17.77 13.08
N ILE A 159 -17.00 16.53 13.39
CA ILE A 159 -17.93 15.41 13.55
C ILE A 159 -18.82 15.61 14.79
N ALA A 160 -18.23 16.03 15.91
CA ALA A 160 -18.98 16.29 17.15
C ALA A 160 -19.94 17.49 17.07
N ALA A 161 -19.83 18.34 16.04
CA ALA A 161 -20.70 19.49 15.82
C ALA A 161 -21.89 19.20 14.89
N GLN A 162 -22.01 17.97 14.37
CA GLN A 162 -23.10 17.52 13.50
C GLN A 162 -24.18 16.70 14.23
N ASP A 163 -23.96 16.39 15.51
CA ASP A 163 -24.94 15.82 16.46
C ASP A 163 -25.47 16.92 17.41
#